data_AF-A0A497BKE3-F1
#
_entry.id   AF-A0A497BKE3-F1
#
_cell.length_a   1.000
_cell.length_b   1.000
_cell.length_c   1.000
_cell.angle_alpha   90.00
_cell.angle_beta   90.00
_cell.angle_gamma   90.00
#
_symmetry.space_group_name_H-M   'P 1'
#
loop_
_entity.id
_entity.type
_entity.pdbx_description
1 polymer ?
#
loop_
_entity_poly.entity_id
_entity_poly.type
_entity_poly.pdbx_seq_one_letter_code
_entity_poly.pdbx_strand_id
1 'polypeptide(L)' 'MTSGEVSLGAVVDEAGNAVEYKTGDWRSQRPVLNKDRCIRCGICYIYCPEGCIRQGP' A
#
# COMPACT_ATOMS: atom_id res chain seq x y z
N MET A 1 12.20 2.35 4.16
CA MET A 1 12.43 3.77 3.85
C MET A 1 13.29 4.39 4.93
N THR A 2 14.58 4.11 4.88
CA THR A 2 15.56 4.92 5.62
C THR A 2 15.97 6.11 4.76
N SER A 3 16.30 7.23 5.41
CA SER A 3 16.77 8.44 4.74
C SER A 3 18.08 8.12 4.01
N GLY A 4 18.02 7.93 2.68
CA GLY A 4 19.14 7.51 1.84
C GLY A 4 18.79 6.53 0.72
N GLU A 5 17.63 5.86 0.79
CA GLU A 5 17.21 4.87 -0.23
C GLU A 5 16.51 5.48 -1.46
N VAL A 6 16.10 6.75 -1.38
CA VAL A 6 15.32 7.44 -2.43
C VAL A 6 16.10 8.67 -2.89
N SER A 7 15.94 9.06 -4.16
CA SER A 7 16.51 10.28 -4.75
C SER A 7 16.23 11.52 -3.87
N LEU A 8 17.12 12.51 -3.92
CA LEU A 8 16.94 13.75 -3.16
C LEU A 8 15.59 14.38 -3.51
N GLY A 9 14.71 14.51 -2.53
CA GLY A 9 13.37 15.06 -2.71
C GLY A 9 12.34 14.10 -3.30
N ALA A 10 12.63 12.79 -3.40
CA ALA A 10 11.75 11.79 -3.98
C ALA A 10 11.30 12.14 -5.42
N VAL A 11 12.25 12.62 -6.21
CA VAL A 11 12.02 13.00 -7.61
C VAL A 11 11.77 11.75 -8.45
N VAL A 12 10.64 11.75 -9.16
CA VAL A 12 10.27 10.75 -10.16
C VAL A 12 11.09 11.00 -11.42
N ASP A 13 12.11 10.18 -11.60
CA ASP A 13 13.06 10.19 -12.72
C ASP A 13 12.55 9.40 -13.94
N GLU A 14 11.80 8.33 -13.72
CA GLU A 14 11.22 7.48 -14.76
C GLU A 14 9.71 7.27 -14.58
N ALA A 15 8.98 7.11 -15.68
CA ALA A 15 7.54 6.87 -15.63
C ALA A 15 7.22 5.46 -15.11
N GLY A 16 6.23 5.33 -14.22
CA GLY A 16 5.73 4.03 -13.74
C GLY A 16 6.57 3.37 -12.64
N ASN A 17 7.51 4.09 -12.02
CA ASN A 17 8.40 3.58 -10.98
C ASN A 17 7.81 3.61 -9.55
N ALA A 18 6.51 3.87 -9.38
CA ALA A 18 5.87 4.05 -8.06
C ALA A 18 6.12 2.88 -7.08
N VAL A 19 6.34 1.66 -7.59
CA VAL A 19 6.65 0.47 -6.79
C VAL A 19 7.98 0.57 -6.03
N GLU A 20 8.92 1.39 -6.49
CA GLU A 20 10.21 1.62 -5.81
C GLU A 20 10.06 2.47 -4.54
N TYR A 21 9.02 3.31 -4.49
CA TYR A 21 8.71 4.16 -3.36
C TYR A 21 7.88 3.39 -2.31
N LYS A 22 8.54 2.54 -1.51
CA LYS A 22 7.94 1.70 -0.44
C LYS A 22 7.21 2.47 0.69
N THR A 23 5.93 2.81 0.54
CA THR A 23 5.15 3.59 1.53
C THR A 23 4.80 2.88 2.86
N GLY A 24 5.21 1.62 3.03
CA GLY A 24 4.81 0.77 4.16
C GLY A 24 5.21 1.28 5.55
N ASP A 25 6.24 2.13 5.64
CA ASP A 25 6.75 2.71 6.89
C ASP A 25 5.90 3.90 7.38
N TRP A 26 5.04 4.49 6.55
CA TRP A 26 4.21 5.65 6.92
C TRP A 26 3.09 5.30 7.90
N ARG A 27 2.76 4.02 8.03
CA ARG A 27 1.61 3.57 8.80
C ARG A 27 1.87 3.71 10.31
N SER A 28 1.01 4.43 11.02
CA SER A 28 0.94 4.34 12.50
C SER A 28 0.19 3.09 12.97
N GLN A 29 -0.72 2.57 12.13
CA GLN A 29 -1.56 1.41 12.43
C GLN A 29 -1.73 0.54 11.17
N ARG A 30 -2.02 -0.75 11.35
CA ARG A 30 -2.27 -1.68 10.24
C ARG A 30 -3.63 -2.36 10.41
N PRO A 31 -4.51 -2.33 9.40
CA PRO A 31 -5.76 -3.09 9.47
C PRO A 31 -5.47 -4.60 9.50
N VAL A 32 -6.25 -5.32 10.31
CA VAL A 32 -6.20 -6.79 10.42
C VAL A 32 -7.58 -7.35 10.07
N LEU A 33 -7.64 -8.18 9.04
CA LEU A 33 -8.89 -8.80 8.60
C LEU A 33 -9.33 -9.89 9.58
N ASN A 34 -10.52 -9.73 10.17
CA ASN A 34 -11.21 -10.83 10.83
C ASN A 34 -11.97 -11.65 9.77
N LYS A 35 -11.50 -12.87 9.52
CA LYS A 35 -12.05 -13.76 8.48
C LYS A 35 -13.45 -14.27 8.82
N ASP A 36 -13.75 -14.50 10.10
CA ASP A 36 -15.05 -14.99 10.56
C ASP A 36 -16.17 -13.97 10.32
N ARG A 37 -15.82 -12.68 10.27
CA ARG A 37 -16.75 -11.58 9.99
C ARG A 37 -16.77 -11.12 8.53
N CYS A 38 -15.87 -11.64 7.70
CA CYS A 38 -15.71 -11.18 6.32
C CYS A 38 -16.79 -11.78 5.42
N ILE A 39 -17.65 -10.94 4.83
CA ILE A 39 -18.68 -11.35 3.87
C ILE A 39 -18.21 -11.28 2.40
N ARG A 40 -16.92 -11.04 2.16
CA ARG A 40 -16.32 -10.91 0.82
C ARG A 40 -16.96 -9.84 -0.08
N CYS A 41 -17.36 -8.70 0.50
CA CYS A 41 -18.01 -7.61 -0.24
C CYS A 41 -17.08 -6.82 -1.18
N GLY A 42 -15.75 -7.00 -1.10
CA GLY A 42 -14.79 -6.27 -1.95
C GLY A 42 -14.61 -4.79 -1.62
N ILE A 43 -15.36 -4.22 -0.68
CA ILE A 43 -15.26 -2.79 -0.29
C ILE A 43 -13.83 -2.44 0.14
N CYS A 44 -13.20 -3.28 0.96
CA CYS A 44 -11.83 -3.05 1.41
C CYS A 44 -10.82 -3.05 0.24
N TYR A 45 -11.09 -3.79 -0.84
CA TYR A 45 -10.30 -3.78 -2.06
C TYR A 45 -10.52 -2.49 -2.87
N ILE A 46 -11.77 -2.14 -3.13
CA ILE A 46 -12.16 -0.97 -3.97
C ILE A 46 -11.69 0.35 -3.34
N TYR A 47 -11.80 0.47 -2.02
CA TYR A 47 -11.50 1.72 -1.31
C TYR A 47 -10.04 1.83 -0.85
N CYS A 48 -9.19 0.84 -1.14
CA CYS A 48 -7.78 0.95 -0.76
C CYS A 48 -7.08 1.99 -1.66
N PRO A 49 -6.61 3.13 -1.13
CA PRO A 49 -6.03 4.19 -1.96
C PRO A 49 -4.67 3.78 -2.58
N GLU A 50 -3.97 2.87 -1.90
CA GLU A 50 -2.63 2.40 -2.28
C GLU A 50 -2.67 1.00 -2.92
N GLY A 51 -3.86 0.43 -3.16
CA GLY A 51 -3.99 -0.92 -3.75
C GLY A 51 -3.34 -2.06 -2.94
N CYS A 52 -3.15 -1.87 -1.62
CA CYS A 52 -2.46 -2.83 -0.75
C CYS A 52 -3.29 -4.09 -0.43
N ILE A 53 -4.58 -4.11 -0.77
CA ILE A 53 -5.48 -5.23 -0.51
C ILE A 53 -5.67 -5.99 -1.82
N ARG A 54 -5.57 -7.32 -1.78
CA ARG A 54 -5.85 -8.20 -2.92
C ARG A 54 -7.13 -8.97 -2.62
N GLN A 55 -7.99 -9.12 -3.62
CA GLN A 55 -9.08 -10.08 -3.53
C GLN A 55 -8.45 -11.48 -3.46
N GLY A 56 -8.81 -12.25 -2.43
CA GLY A 56 -8.48 -13.67 -2.41
C GLY A 56 -9.32 -14.44 -3.43
N PRO A 57 -9.01 -15.73 -3.68
CA PRO A 57 -9.99 -16.63 -4.30
C PRO A 57 -11.28 -16.74 -3.45
#